data_AF-A0A354VBP8-F1
#
_entry.id   AF-A0A354VBP8-F1
#
_cell.length_a   1.000
_cell.length_b   1.000
_cell.length_c   1.000
_cell.angle_alpha   90.00
_cell.angle_beta   90.00
_cell.angle_gamma   90.00
#
_symmetry.space_group_name_H-M   'P 1'
#
loop_
_entity.id
_entity.type
_entity.pdbx_description
1 polymer ?
#
loop_
_entity_poly.entity_id
_entity_poly.type
_entity_poly.pdbx_seq_one_letter_code
_entity_poly.pdbx_strand_id
1 'polypeptide(L)'
;MKNEHHIAASDTDSADGFCASGDHGHQDYSSRAAQAATCQVFQSPGNCHDGRAKTPSFNASASSDDSDDSPTGSAGTTSTDQIAPPCAVATPQAPTPNPVLNPAPDSGVQGDDTPNVPMPAITGSPTVTDTLAADGVTVTGTSDPNASVTIANGTQTIGTAQADANGAWSFDTTTLTPGPYSLVASETNSAGNTGSAPPLAVTVPARFNVTDVVTANQTLLHGSDYPGPVDYLQAGYNYTGTDNSVISALVGSVFMHADSSGENAEVALSGNNVLASGSSSSWLVGASGADGGNDTFFLSDQGNQQTWDTLVNFHVGDMLTLWDFNPTKGSTTSLGLQGADKAQGDTIAVDFGNGSNSSTLVTFAGLPTSAQFSTTTGSTGGHDYMMMTRTA
;
A
#
# COMPACT_ATOMS: atom_id res chain seq x y z
N MET A 1 -13.99 24.95 -41.28
CA MET A 1 -12.66 25.58 -41.21
C MET A 1 -12.58 26.50 -40.00
N LYS A 2 -12.35 25.91 -38.83
CA LYS A 2 -11.70 26.52 -37.65
C LYS A 2 -10.70 25.47 -37.16
N ASN A 3 -9.61 25.90 -36.54
CA ASN A 3 -8.44 25.05 -36.33
C ASN A 3 -8.68 23.97 -35.29
N GLU A 4 -8.24 22.74 -35.61
CA GLU A 4 -8.14 21.61 -34.68
C GLU A 4 -6.86 21.76 -33.86
N HIS A 5 -6.96 21.67 -32.52
CA HIS A 5 -5.80 21.46 -31.66
C HIS A 5 -5.78 19.97 -31.26
N HIS A 6 -4.81 19.24 -31.80
CA HIS A 6 -4.67 17.81 -31.54
C HIS A 6 -4.11 17.58 -30.13
N ILE A 7 -4.90 16.93 -29.25
CA ILE A 7 -4.39 16.22 -28.08
C ILE A 7 -4.23 14.76 -28.50
N ALA A 8 -2.98 14.28 -28.56
CA ALA A 8 -2.68 12.87 -28.85
C ALA A 8 -2.33 12.15 -27.54
N ALA A 9 -3.19 11.24 -27.10
CA ALA A 9 -2.83 10.30 -26.04
C ALA A 9 -1.71 9.37 -26.53
N SER A 10 -0.70 9.14 -25.69
CA SER A 10 0.43 8.27 -26.00
C SER A 10 0.14 6.83 -25.57
N ASP A 11 0.22 5.89 -26.51
CA ASP A 11 0.12 4.46 -26.23
C ASP A 11 1.22 4.00 -25.24
N THR A 12 0.81 3.29 -24.19
CA THR A 12 1.71 2.44 -23.39
C THR A 12 1.09 1.06 -23.21
N ASP A 13 1.27 0.18 -24.20
CA ASP A 13 1.14 -1.26 -24.01
C ASP A 13 2.26 -2.00 -24.74
N SER A 14 2.98 -2.85 -24.00
CA SER A 14 3.96 -3.83 -24.47
C SER A 14 4.38 -4.73 -23.30
N ALA A 15 3.45 -5.52 -22.77
CA ALA A 15 3.78 -6.65 -21.91
C ALA A 15 3.65 -7.96 -22.70
N ASP A 16 4.77 -8.48 -23.22
CA ASP A 16 4.88 -9.90 -23.56
C ASP A 16 6.33 -10.37 -23.51
N GLY A 17 6.59 -11.48 -22.83
CA GLY A 17 7.94 -11.98 -22.55
C GLY A 17 8.24 -13.31 -23.22
N PHE A 18 9.45 -13.46 -23.77
CA PHE A 18 9.99 -14.77 -24.14
C PHE A 18 11.51 -14.85 -23.91
N CYS A 19 11.96 -15.90 -23.24
CA CYS A 19 13.39 -16.20 -23.07
C CYS A 19 13.89 -17.12 -24.20
N ALA A 20 15.06 -16.81 -24.79
CA ALA A 20 16.23 -17.71 -24.86
C ALA A 20 17.34 -17.23 -25.83
N SER A 21 18.59 -17.24 -25.33
CA SER A 21 19.89 -17.51 -26.02
C SER A 21 20.22 -16.90 -27.40
N GLY A 22 21.44 -16.35 -27.59
CA GLY A 22 21.85 -16.02 -28.97
C GLY A 22 23.26 -15.52 -29.33
N ASP A 23 24.11 -15.07 -28.39
CA ASP A 23 25.57 -14.91 -28.54
C ASP A 23 26.21 -13.86 -29.52
N HIS A 24 27.40 -13.42 -29.12
CA HIS A 24 28.50 -12.73 -29.86
C HIS A 24 28.38 -11.27 -30.37
N GLY A 25 29.24 -10.39 -29.81
CA GLY A 25 29.51 -9.04 -30.33
C GLY A 25 30.44 -8.18 -29.46
N HIS A 26 31.76 -8.45 -29.48
CA HIS A 26 32.80 -7.69 -28.76
C HIS A 26 32.75 -6.16 -28.97
N GLN A 27 33.14 -5.39 -27.94
CA GLN A 27 34.32 -4.49 -27.90
C GLN A 27 34.48 -3.90 -26.47
N ASP A 28 35.72 -3.77 -25.98
CA ASP A 28 36.07 -3.37 -24.62
C ASP A 28 36.16 -1.84 -24.43
N TYR A 29 35.97 -1.33 -23.19
CA TYR A 29 37.07 -0.71 -22.42
C TYR A 29 36.72 -0.41 -20.94
N SER A 30 37.62 -0.84 -20.06
CA SER A 30 37.76 -0.64 -18.60
C SER A 30 36.92 0.39 -17.83
N SER A 31 36.31 -0.06 -16.73
CA SER A 31 36.80 0.29 -15.38
C SER A 31 36.38 -0.77 -14.34
N ARG A 32 37.33 -1.24 -13.50
CA ARG A 32 37.07 -2.21 -12.41
C ARG A 32 37.29 -1.52 -11.06
N ALA A 33 36.25 -1.47 -10.23
CA ALA A 33 36.37 -1.28 -8.80
C ALA A 33 36.20 -2.64 -8.10
N ALA A 34 37.08 -2.99 -7.17
CA ALA A 34 37.09 -4.31 -6.55
C ALA A 34 36.10 -4.39 -5.37
N GLN A 35 35.19 -5.35 -5.41
CA GLN A 35 34.52 -5.84 -4.20
C GLN A 35 35.37 -6.96 -3.57
N ALA A 36 35.83 -6.73 -2.35
CA ALA A 36 36.47 -7.76 -1.55
C ALA A 36 35.41 -8.49 -0.71
N ALA A 37 35.14 -9.75 -1.03
CA ALA A 37 34.31 -10.61 -0.21
C ALA A 37 35.15 -11.26 0.90
N THR A 38 34.97 -10.83 2.16
CA THR A 38 35.51 -11.52 3.33
C THR A 38 34.51 -12.51 3.88
N CYS A 39 34.83 -13.79 3.74
CA CYS A 39 34.11 -14.89 4.39
C CYS A 39 34.71 -15.12 5.79
N GLN A 40 33.89 -15.07 6.85
CA GLN A 40 34.27 -15.58 8.17
C GLN A 40 33.16 -16.44 8.75
N VAL A 41 33.55 -17.61 9.27
CA VAL A 41 32.69 -18.62 9.86
C VAL A 41 32.82 -18.58 11.38
N PHE A 42 31.69 -18.80 12.05
CA PHE A 42 31.49 -19.06 13.47
C PHE A 42 32.68 -19.63 14.27
N GLN A 43 32.92 -19.06 15.46
CA GLN A 43 32.90 -19.82 16.73
C GLN A 43 32.86 -18.93 17.98
N SER A 44 31.87 -19.17 18.84
CA SER A 44 31.99 -19.07 20.30
C SER A 44 31.99 -20.52 20.85
N PRO A 45 32.44 -20.81 22.09
CA PRO A 45 31.85 -20.25 23.32
C PRO A 45 32.84 -20.02 24.49
N GLY A 46 32.33 -19.50 25.60
CA GLY A 46 33.04 -19.48 26.88
C GLY A 46 32.17 -18.99 28.02
N ASN A 47 31.55 -19.91 28.77
CA ASN A 47 30.93 -19.60 30.06
C ASN A 47 31.17 -20.77 31.03
N CYS A 48 31.45 -20.46 32.30
CA CYS A 48 31.79 -21.43 33.33
C CYS A 48 30.54 -22.12 33.90
N HIS A 49 30.63 -23.41 34.24
CA HIS A 49 30.44 -23.89 35.63
C HIS A 49 30.75 -25.39 35.80
N ASP A 50 30.57 -25.87 37.03
CA ASP A 50 31.41 -26.89 37.69
C ASP A 50 30.68 -28.23 37.94
N GLY A 51 31.46 -29.29 38.14
CA GLY A 51 31.12 -30.37 39.07
C GLY A 51 30.05 -31.40 38.69
N ARG A 52 30.51 -32.57 38.19
CA ARG A 52 30.20 -33.85 38.86
C ARG A 52 31.11 -35.00 38.43
N ALA A 53 31.72 -35.66 39.41
CA ALA A 53 32.47 -36.90 39.23
C ALA A 53 31.66 -38.11 39.73
N LYS A 54 31.71 -39.23 38.99
CA LYS A 54 31.83 -40.59 39.56
C LYS A 54 32.24 -41.63 38.50
N THR A 55 33.01 -42.58 38.96
CA THR A 55 33.69 -43.71 38.29
C THR A 55 32.79 -44.97 38.26
N PRO A 56 33.29 -46.16 37.84
CA PRO A 56 34.08 -46.51 36.65
C PRO A 56 33.42 -47.67 35.85
N SER A 57 33.98 -48.02 34.68
CA SER A 57 33.67 -49.31 34.00
C SER A 57 34.93 -49.96 33.46
N PHE A 58 35.19 -51.21 33.86
CA PHE A 58 36.22 -52.06 33.29
C PHE A 58 35.86 -52.46 31.85
N ASN A 59 36.84 -52.50 30.94
CA ASN A 59 37.03 -53.69 30.13
C ASN A 59 38.52 -53.86 29.76
N ALA A 60 38.97 -55.10 29.60
CA ALA A 60 40.35 -55.45 29.33
C ALA A 60 40.58 -55.78 27.84
N SER A 61 41.77 -55.46 27.34
CA SER A 61 42.40 -56.19 26.25
C SER A 61 43.91 -56.22 26.46
N ALA A 62 44.49 -57.42 26.46
CA ALA A 62 45.87 -57.68 26.84
C ALA A 62 46.84 -57.72 25.63
N SER A 63 48.13 -57.91 25.95
CA SER A 63 49.34 -58.07 25.11
C SER A 63 50.18 -56.80 24.95
N SER A 64 51.51 -56.86 24.98
CA SER A 64 52.48 -57.86 25.49
C SER A 64 53.86 -57.18 25.55
N ASP A 65 54.86 -57.87 26.11
CA ASP A 65 56.27 -57.47 26.30
C ASP A 65 56.51 -56.79 27.66
N ASP A 66 57.04 -57.44 28.71
CA ASP A 66 58.13 -58.44 28.90
C ASP A 66 59.49 -57.79 29.27
N SER A 67 60.15 -58.40 30.25
CA SER A 67 61.46 -58.09 30.86
C SER A 67 61.65 -56.74 31.59
N ASP A 68 62.52 -56.62 32.61
CA ASP A 68 62.82 -57.51 33.75
C ASP A 68 63.55 -56.68 34.85
N ASP A 69 63.67 -57.25 36.05
CA ASP A 69 64.72 -57.05 37.06
C ASP A 69 64.93 -55.68 37.79
N SER A 70 64.26 -55.60 38.95
CA SER A 70 64.86 -55.37 40.29
C SER A 70 65.39 -53.99 40.79
N PRO A 71 65.48 -53.80 42.13
CA PRO A 71 65.50 -52.46 42.75
C PRO A 71 66.71 -52.15 43.66
N THR A 72 67.15 -50.88 43.65
CA THR A 72 67.86 -50.21 44.76
C THR A 72 67.45 -48.72 44.74
N GLY A 73 67.24 -47.99 45.83
CA GLY A 73 67.61 -48.26 47.23
C GLY A 73 68.61 -47.21 47.71
N SER A 74 68.16 -46.00 48.07
CA SER A 74 68.96 -45.05 48.84
C SER A 74 68.07 -44.10 49.64
N ALA A 75 68.52 -43.71 50.83
CA ALA A 75 67.78 -42.93 51.81
C ALA A 75 68.50 -41.60 52.16
N GLY A 76 67.74 -40.66 52.73
CA GLY A 76 68.24 -39.38 53.24
C GLY A 76 67.64 -38.17 52.50
N THR A 77 67.31 -37.05 53.15
CA THR A 77 67.48 -36.66 54.56
C THR A 77 66.46 -35.60 54.98
N THR A 78 65.95 -35.71 56.22
CA THR A 78 65.53 -34.64 57.17
C THR A 78 65.00 -33.29 56.66
N SER A 79 63.77 -32.94 57.06
CA SER A 79 63.47 -31.63 57.67
C SER A 79 62.29 -31.74 58.63
N THR A 80 62.17 -30.82 59.58
CA THR A 80 61.35 -30.97 60.80
C THR A 80 60.24 -29.93 60.93
N ASP A 81 59.13 -30.39 61.51
CA ASP A 81 58.34 -29.72 62.57
C ASP A 81 57.02 -29.00 62.25
N GLN A 82 56.16 -29.00 63.29
CA GLN A 82 54.91 -28.25 63.53
C GLN A 82 53.64 -28.63 62.75
N ILE A 83 52.77 -29.41 63.42
CA ILE A 83 51.33 -29.55 63.11
C ILE A 83 50.55 -28.59 64.02
N ALA A 84 49.80 -27.66 63.44
CA ALA A 84 48.82 -26.86 64.16
C ALA A 84 47.54 -27.69 64.45
N PRO A 85 46.87 -27.51 65.61
CA PRO A 85 45.66 -28.26 65.93
C PRO A 85 44.46 -27.77 65.09
N PRO A 86 43.70 -28.66 64.43
CA PRO A 86 42.45 -28.28 63.78
C PRO A 86 41.37 -27.94 64.82
N CYS A 87 40.61 -26.87 64.54
CA CYS A 87 39.59 -26.30 65.42
C CYS A 87 38.39 -27.23 65.71
N ALA A 88 37.68 -26.92 66.79
CA ALA A 88 36.48 -27.64 67.22
C ALA A 88 35.35 -27.63 66.18
N VAL A 89 34.61 -28.75 66.11
CA VAL A 89 33.43 -28.90 65.25
C VAL A 89 32.25 -28.15 65.84
N ALA A 90 31.74 -27.14 65.12
CA ALA A 90 30.45 -26.54 65.41
C ALA A 90 29.31 -27.48 64.98
N THR A 91 28.26 -27.60 65.80
CA THR A 91 27.06 -28.37 65.46
C THR A 91 26.29 -27.71 64.30
N PRO A 92 25.65 -28.48 63.39
CA PRO A 92 24.91 -27.90 62.28
C PRO A 92 23.75 -27.01 62.77
N GLN A 93 23.75 -25.75 62.36
CA GLN A 93 22.57 -24.90 62.49
C GLN A 93 21.54 -25.34 61.44
N ALA A 94 20.27 -25.49 61.84
CA ALA A 94 19.20 -25.78 60.91
C ALA A 94 19.10 -24.64 59.87
N PRO A 95 18.88 -24.94 58.57
CA PRO A 95 18.76 -23.90 57.56
C PRO A 95 17.58 -23.00 57.90
N THR A 96 17.79 -21.68 57.78
CA THR A 96 16.67 -20.73 57.72
C THR A 96 15.75 -21.12 56.57
N PRO A 97 14.42 -20.92 56.67
CA PRO A 97 13.55 -21.09 55.53
C PRO A 97 14.07 -20.21 54.39
N ASN A 98 14.28 -20.79 53.21
CA ASN A 98 14.40 -19.95 52.02
C ASN A 98 13.10 -19.13 51.92
N PRO A 99 13.16 -17.86 51.45
CA PRO A 99 11.97 -17.33 50.83
C PRO A 99 11.57 -18.32 49.73
N VAL A 100 10.29 -18.69 49.70
CA VAL A 100 9.68 -19.33 48.52
C VAL A 100 9.85 -18.33 47.36
N LEU A 101 9.93 -18.72 46.07
CA LEU A 101 10.16 -17.76 44.97
C LEU A 101 9.72 -18.23 43.54
N ASN A 102 8.57 -17.79 42.97
CA ASN A 102 8.16 -17.96 41.55
C ASN A 102 6.86 -17.18 41.13
N PRO A 103 6.37 -17.21 39.87
CA PRO A 103 7.04 -17.77 38.68
C PRO A 103 7.56 -16.80 37.60
N ALA A 104 7.29 -17.01 36.29
CA ALA A 104 7.91 -16.35 35.14
C ALA A 104 7.06 -15.29 34.36
N PRO A 105 7.28 -13.96 34.50
CA PRO A 105 8.04 -13.25 35.53
C PRO A 105 7.27 -12.80 36.81
N ASP A 106 5.95 -12.89 37.02
CA ASP A 106 4.87 -13.64 36.32
C ASP A 106 3.44 -13.13 36.58
N SER A 107 2.56 -13.68 35.76
CA SER A 107 1.14 -13.98 35.95
C SER A 107 0.78 -15.23 36.81
N GLY A 108 1.75 -16.04 37.25
CA GLY A 108 1.56 -17.47 37.51
C GLY A 108 1.41 -17.94 38.97
N VAL A 109 1.68 -19.23 39.20
CA VAL A 109 1.39 -19.99 40.43
C VAL A 109 1.76 -19.24 41.72
N GLN A 110 0.71 -18.88 42.46
CA GLN A 110 0.73 -18.06 43.67
C GLN A 110 1.45 -18.72 44.86
N GLY A 111 2.08 -17.89 45.71
CA GLY A 111 2.62 -18.30 47.00
C GLY A 111 4.03 -18.88 46.91
N ASP A 112 4.72 -18.49 45.85
CA ASP A 112 6.10 -18.83 45.58
C ASP A 112 6.83 -17.48 45.65
N ASP A 113 6.60 -16.56 44.72
CA ASP A 113 6.87 -15.11 44.79
C ASP A 113 8.38 -14.66 44.71
N THR A 114 9.10 -14.98 43.60
CA THR A 114 10.46 -14.49 43.20
C THR A 114 10.51 -12.96 43.24
N PRO A 115 11.69 -12.29 43.28
CA PRO A 115 11.73 -10.84 43.13
C PRO A 115 11.18 -10.45 41.75
N ASN A 116 9.93 -10.03 41.76
CA ASN A 116 9.08 -9.67 40.63
C ASN A 116 9.79 -8.57 39.84
N VAL A 117 10.44 -8.94 38.72
CA VAL A 117 10.99 -7.95 37.80
C VAL A 117 9.79 -7.39 37.05
N PRO A 118 9.48 -6.08 37.18
CA PRO A 118 8.41 -5.51 36.39
C PRO A 118 8.78 -5.67 34.93
N MET A 119 8.03 -6.53 34.24
CA MET A 119 8.03 -6.59 32.79
C MET A 119 7.90 -5.15 32.26
N PRO A 120 8.71 -4.73 31.28
CA PRO A 120 8.56 -3.42 30.66
C PRO A 120 7.13 -3.28 30.14
N ALA A 121 6.35 -2.41 30.76
CA ALA A 121 5.10 -1.97 30.19
C ALA A 121 5.39 -1.18 28.92
N ILE A 122 4.51 -1.21 27.93
CA ILE A 122 4.60 -0.27 26.80
C ILE A 122 4.56 1.14 27.38
N THR A 123 5.69 1.85 27.27
CA THR A 123 5.87 3.18 27.90
C THR A 123 5.54 4.33 26.96
N GLY A 124 5.52 4.09 25.64
CA GLY A 124 4.99 5.01 24.65
C GLY A 124 3.48 4.81 24.45
N SER A 125 2.70 5.89 24.48
CA SER A 125 1.42 5.85 23.75
C SER A 125 1.77 5.86 22.26
N PRO A 126 1.40 4.85 21.46
CA PRO A 126 1.53 4.92 20.01
C PRO A 126 0.64 6.08 19.50
N THR A 127 1.28 7.23 19.30
CA THR A 127 0.67 8.40 18.67
C THR A 127 0.63 8.15 17.18
N VAL A 128 -0.48 7.62 16.71
CA VAL A 128 -0.71 7.49 15.27
C VAL A 128 -0.98 8.91 14.75
N THR A 129 -0.08 9.42 13.91
CA THR A 129 -0.28 10.67 13.15
C THR A 129 -0.09 10.34 11.69
N ASP A 130 -0.98 10.86 10.86
CA ASP A 130 -0.81 10.88 9.42
C ASP A 130 0.00 12.11 8.99
N THR A 131 0.70 11.97 7.87
CA THR A 131 1.15 13.11 7.08
C THR A 131 0.89 12.78 5.62
N LEU A 132 0.11 13.63 4.98
CA LEU A 132 -0.21 13.53 3.57
C LEU A 132 0.90 14.19 2.74
N ALA A 133 1.74 13.36 2.13
CA ALA A 133 2.73 13.74 1.15
C ALA A 133 2.22 13.42 -0.26
N ALA A 134 2.82 14.00 -1.31
CA ALA A 134 2.39 13.76 -2.70
C ALA A 134 2.33 12.26 -3.06
N ASP A 135 3.26 11.48 -2.50
CA ASP A 135 3.40 10.03 -2.66
C ASP A 135 2.64 9.18 -1.63
N GLY A 136 1.83 9.74 -0.72
CA GLY A 136 0.90 8.98 0.12
C GLY A 136 0.67 9.49 1.53
N VAL A 137 -0.01 8.67 2.34
CA VAL A 137 -0.14 8.89 3.78
C VAL A 137 0.91 8.05 4.51
N THR A 138 1.82 8.72 5.21
CA THR A 138 2.72 8.08 6.16
C THR A 138 2.07 8.02 7.53
N VAL A 139 2.07 6.84 8.17
CA VAL A 139 1.58 6.59 9.52
C VAL A 139 2.77 6.37 10.45
N THR A 140 2.95 7.24 11.45
CA THR A 140 4.06 7.11 12.42
C THR A 140 3.58 6.71 13.81
N GLY A 141 4.50 6.33 14.69
CA GLY A 141 4.21 6.18 16.12
C GLY A 141 5.42 5.86 16.98
N THR A 142 5.16 5.45 18.23
CA THR A 142 6.17 4.95 19.18
C THR A 142 5.80 3.57 19.71
N SER A 143 6.80 2.80 20.14
CA SER A 143 6.70 1.45 20.73
C SER A 143 7.97 1.16 21.55
N ASP A 144 8.16 -0.06 22.05
CA ASP A 144 9.44 -0.45 22.68
C ASP A 144 10.61 -0.37 21.66
N PRO A 145 11.83 0.03 22.08
CA PRO A 145 12.99 0.13 21.21
C PRO A 145 13.35 -1.17 20.48
N ASN A 146 13.53 -1.10 19.17
CA ASN A 146 13.79 -2.24 18.28
C ASN A 146 12.65 -3.29 18.22
N ALA A 147 11.44 -2.97 18.69
CA ALA A 147 10.30 -3.87 18.56
C ALA A 147 9.78 -3.97 17.12
N SER A 148 9.10 -5.09 16.84
CA SER A 148 8.32 -5.27 15.61
C SER A 148 6.87 -4.90 15.90
N VAL A 149 6.40 -3.85 15.24
CA VAL A 149 5.06 -3.31 15.38
C VAL A 149 4.18 -3.91 14.28
N THR A 150 3.08 -4.55 14.67
CA THR A 150 2.05 -5.05 13.75
C THR A 150 0.94 -4.00 13.62
N ILE A 151 0.64 -3.60 12.39
CA ILE A 151 -0.44 -2.67 12.06
C ILE A 151 -1.62 -3.47 11.48
N ALA A 152 -2.82 -3.27 12.04
CA ALA A 152 -4.03 -3.96 11.63
C ALA A 152 -5.21 -2.99 11.42
N ASN A 153 -6.12 -3.35 10.51
CA ASN A 153 -7.45 -2.75 10.38
C ASN A 153 -8.48 -3.78 10.86
N GLY A 154 -9.09 -3.55 12.02
CA GLY A 154 -9.91 -4.57 12.69
C GLY A 154 -9.10 -5.83 13.01
N THR A 155 -9.50 -6.98 12.47
CA THR A 155 -8.77 -8.27 12.64
C THR A 155 -7.76 -8.55 11.52
N GLN A 156 -7.67 -7.71 10.49
CA GLN A 156 -6.77 -7.92 9.36
C GLN A 156 -5.45 -7.18 9.58
N THR A 157 -4.35 -7.92 9.74
CA THR A 157 -3.00 -7.34 9.64
C THR A 157 -2.81 -6.76 8.25
N ILE A 158 -2.48 -5.47 8.17
CA ILE A 158 -2.16 -4.77 6.92
C ILE A 158 -0.65 -4.68 6.67
N GLY A 159 0.16 -4.80 7.72
CA GLY A 159 1.61 -4.82 7.60
C GLY A 159 2.34 -4.76 8.94
N THR A 160 3.65 -4.61 8.87
CA THR A 160 4.54 -4.50 10.03
C THR A 160 5.54 -3.37 9.84
N ALA A 161 5.81 -2.60 10.89
CA ALA A 161 6.87 -1.62 10.95
C ALA A 161 7.94 -2.06 11.97
N GLN A 162 9.18 -1.65 11.74
CA GLN A 162 10.30 -1.87 12.67
C GLN A 162 10.56 -0.58 13.43
N ALA A 163 10.52 -0.62 14.76
CA ALA A 163 10.91 0.52 15.59
C ALA A 163 12.44 0.67 15.63
N ASP A 164 12.90 1.91 15.74
CA ASP A 164 14.31 2.26 15.88
C ASP A 164 14.80 2.07 17.33
N ALA A 165 16.06 2.42 17.59
CA ALA A 165 16.67 2.33 18.92
C ALA A 165 16.08 3.31 19.97
N ASN A 166 15.22 4.24 19.55
CA ASN A 166 14.47 5.17 20.40
C ASN A 166 12.98 4.78 20.52
N GLY A 167 12.55 3.71 19.85
CA GLY A 167 11.15 3.26 19.81
C GLY A 167 10.31 3.94 18.74
N ALA A 168 10.88 4.80 17.87
CA ALA A 168 10.13 5.47 16.80
C ALA A 168 9.96 4.55 15.59
N TRP A 169 8.76 4.50 15.01
CA TRP A 169 8.45 3.70 13.82
C TRP A 169 7.63 4.48 12.80
N SER A 170 7.67 4.01 11.55
CA SER A 170 6.89 4.54 10.42
C SER A 170 6.37 3.41 9.54
N PHE A 171 5.16 3.57 9.02
CA PHE A 171 4.47 2.67 8.11
C PHE A 171 3.88 3.48 6.96
N ASP A 172 4.20 3.11 5.73
CA ASP A 172 3.67 3.76 4.53
C ASP A 172 2.40 3.04 4.05
N THR A 173 1.36 3.82 3.74
CA THR A 173 0.08 3.32 3.22
C THR A 173 0.02 3.23 1.69
N THR A 174 1.11 3.50 0.95
CA THR A 174 1.18 3.37 -0.52
C THR A 174 0.66 2.05 -1.09
N THR A 175 0.71 0.95 -0.33
CA THR A 175 0.22 -0.37 -0.74
C THR A 175 -1.27 -0.60 -0.44
N LEU A 176 -1.92 0.30 0.28
CA LEU A 176 -3.35 0.25 0.58
C LEU A 176 -4.16 0.87 -0.56
N THR A 177 -5.34 0.30 -0.81
CA THR A 177 -6.34 0.97 -1.65
C THR A 177 -6.82 2.26 -0.97
N PRO A 178 -7.28 3.27 -1.73
CA PRO A 178 -7.95 4.42 -1.15
C PRO A 178 -9.16 4.02 -0.30
N GLY A 179 -9.50 4.88 0.65
CA GLY A 179 -10.66 4.73 1.54
C GLY A 179 -10.31 4.87 3.02
N PRO A 180 -11.32 4.72 3.90
CA PRO A 180 -11.17 4.86 5.35
C PRO A 180 -10.68 3.56 6.01
N TYR A 181 -9.77 3.71 6.97
CA TYR A 181 -9.18 2.64 7.78
C TYR A 181 -9.27 2.98 9.28
N SER A 182 -9.44 1.98 10.12
CA SER A 182 -9.33 2.11 11.59
C SER A 182 -8.11 1.34 12.07
N LEU A 183 -6.95 2.01 12.02
CA LEU A 183 -5.66 1.39 12.22
C LEU A 183 -5.31 1.25 13.71
N VAL A 184 -4.90 0.04 14.08
CA VAL A 184 -4.36 -0.30 15.40
C VAL A 184 -2.93 -0.79 15.23
N ALA A 185 -1.99 -0.09 15.85
CA ALA A 185 -0.62 -0.58 16.03
C ALA A 185 -0.53 -1.44 17.30
N SER A 186 0.24 -2.52 17.27
CA SER A 186 0.45 -3.42 18.41
C SER A 186 1.84 -4.04 18.38
N GLU A 187 2.37 -4.41 19.54
CA GLU A 187 3.67 -5.10 19.64
C GLU A 187 3.59 -6.28 20.62
N THR A 188 4.60 -7.15 20.55
CA THR A 188 4.81 -8.23 21.52
C THR A 188 6.28 -8.29 21.89
N ASN A 189 6.61 -8.08 23.16
CA ASN A 189 8.00 -8.12 23.61
C ASN A 189 8.53 -9.57 23.77
N SER A 190 9.84 -9.72 23.91
CA SER A 190 10.51 -11.03 24.02
C SER A 190 10.11 -11.85 25.25
N ALA A 191 9.48 -11.23 26.24
CA ALA A 191 8.89 -11.90 27.41
C ALA A 191 7.43 -12.34 27.17
N GLY A 192 6.90 -12.21 25.95
CA GLY A 192 5.58 -12.70 25.52
C GLY A 192 4.42 -11.75 25.78
N ASN A 193 4.69 -10.48 26.12
CA ASN A 193 3.67 -9.55 26.58
C ASN A 193 3.27 -8.57 25.49
N THR A 194 1.98 -8.32 25.40
CA THR A 194 1.35 -7.59 24.30
C THR A 194 0.81 -6.23 24.76
N GLY A 195 0.71 -5.30 23.82
CA GLY A 195 -0.12 -4.12 23.98
C GLY A 195 -0.34 -3.40 22.66
N SER A 196 -1.34 -2.52 22.65
CA SER A 196 -1.89 -1.95 21.43
C SER A 196 -2.30 -0.49 21.60
N ALA A 197 -2.31 0.23 20.49
CA ALA A 197 -2.87 1.57 20.36
C ALA A 197 -4.39 1.61 20.55
N PRO A 198 -4.95 2.74 20.99
CA PRO A 198 -6.29 3.14 20.57
C PRO A 198 -6.36 3.19 19.03
N PRO A 199 -7.48 2.82 18.38
CA PRO A 199 -7.60 2.90 16.94
C PRO A 199 -7.50 4.35 16.43
N LEU A 200 -6.76 4.57 15.34
CA LEU A 200 -6.78 5.83 14.59
C LEU A 200 -7.63 5.68 13.32
N ALA A 201 -8.52 6.65 13.07
CA ALA A 201 -9.12 6.83 11.76
C ALA A 201 -8.08 7.42 10.78
N VAL A 202 -7.76 6.70 9.71
CA VAL A 202 -6.88 7.14 8.62
C VAL A 202 -7.64 7.04 7.32
N THR A 203 -7.67 8.10 6.52
CA THR A 203 -8.16 8.03 5.14
C THR A 203 -6.96 7.98 4.20
N VAL A 204 -6.84 6.91 3.42
CA VAL A 204 -5.90 6.84 2.31
C VAL A 204 -6.57 7.52 1.11
N PRO A 205 -6.06 8.65 0.59
CA PRO A 205 -6.74 9.35 -0.49
C PRO A 205 -6.50 8.65 -1.84
N ALA A 206 -7.48 8.78 -2.74
CA ALA A 206 -7.28 8.49 -4.15
C ALA A 206 -6.23 9.45 -4.75
N ARG A 207 -5.57 9.00 -5.82
CA ARG A 207 -4.48 9.76 -6.46
C ARG A 207 -4.76 9.99 -7.93
N PHE A 208 -4.41 11.18 -8.37
CA PHE A 208 -4.63 11.67 -9.72
C PHE A 208 -3.33 12.28 -10.24
N ASN A 209 -2.91 11.88 -11.44
CA ASN A 209 -1.83 12.56 -12.13
C ASN A 209 -2.44 13.66 -13.01
N VAL A 210 -2.09 14.91 -12.76
CA VAL A 210 -2.52 16.05 -13.58
C VAL A 210 -1.34 16.51 -14.43
N THR A 211 -1.47 16.37 -15.74
CA THR A 211 -0.52 16.85 -16.74
C THR A 211 -1.08 18.10 -17.41
N ASP A 212 -0.43 19.24 -17.21
CA ASP A 212 -0.67 20.45 -18.00
C ASP A 212 -0.10 20.22 -19.41
N VAL A 213 -0.95 20.27 -20.44
CA VAL A 213 -0.58 19.98 -21.83
C VAL A 213 0.26 21.13 -22.44
N VAL A 214 0.15 22.35 -21.91
CA VAL A 214 0.88 23.53 -22.39
C VAL A 214 2.31 23.54 -21.86
N THR A 215 2.50 23.24 -20.57
CA THR A 215 3.85 23.26 -19.96
C THR A 215 4.52 21.88 -19.87
N ALA A 216 3.79 20.80 -20.14
CA ALA A 216 4.18 19.40 -19.92
C ALA A 216 4.57 19.06 -18.47
N ASN A 217 4.22 19.92 -17.50
CA ASN A 217 4.42 19.64 -16.09
C ASN A 217 3.41 18.61 -15.61
N GLN A 218 3.88 17.63 -14.83
CA GLN A 218 3.03 16.65 -14.17
C GLN A 218 3.04 16.88 -12.66
N THR A 219 1.85 16.83 -12.05
CA THR A 219 1.67 16.95 -10.61
C THR A 219 0.81 15.79 -10.11
N LEU A 220 1.34 15.04 -9.14
CA LEU A 220 0.60 14.02 -8.42
C LEU A 220 -0.23 14.70 -7.32
N LEU A 221 -1.55 14.54 -7.37
CA LEU A 221 -2.52 15.19 -6.49
C LEU A 221 -3.43 14.17 -5.83
N HIS A 222 -4.03 14.57 -4.70
CA HIS A 222 -4.96 13.76 -3.93
C HIS A 222 -6.41 14.13 -4.27
N GLY A 223 -7.26 13.13 -4.34
CA GLY A 223 -8.71 13.32 -4.33
C GLY A 223 -9.24 13.63 -2.93
N SER A 224 -10.47 14.12 -2.88
CA SER A 224 -11.27 14.19 -1.66
C SER A 224 -12.18 12.97 -1.56
N ASP A 225 -12.74 12.73 -0.38
CA ASP A 225 -13.89 11.83 -0.23
C ASP A 225 -15.02 12.25 -1.18
N TYR A 226 -15.75 11.28 -1.74
CA TYR A 226 -16.90 11.55 -2.61
C TYR A 226 -18.17 11.76 -1.76
N PRO A 227 -18.82 12.95 -1.80
CA PRO A 227 -19.98 13.24 -0.95
C PRO A 227 -21.33 12.93 -1.64
N GLY A 228 -21.31 12.40 -2.86
CA GLY A 228 -22.51 12.20 -3.69
C GLY A 228 -23.26 10.90 -3.42
N PRO A 229 -24.37 10.65 -4.13
CA PRO A 229 -25.32 9.57 -3.84
C PRO A 229 -24.93 8.20 -4.40
N VAL A 230 -23.69 8.02 -4.87
CA VAL A 230 -23.21 6.80 -5.54
C VAL A 230 -22.35 5.98 -4.57
N ASP A 231 -22.96 5.04 -3.86
CA ASP A 231 -22.37 4.31 -2.73
C ASP A 231 -21.05 3.56 -3.03
N TYR A 232 -20.77 3.23 -4.30
CA TYR A 232 -19.52 2.55 -4.68
C TYR A 232 -18.34 3.50 -4.93
N LEU A 233 -18.59 4.81 -5.07
CA LEU A 233 -17.55 5.82 -5.21
C LEU A 233 -17.11 6.30 -3.83
N GLN A 234 -15.84 6.07 -3.50
CA GLN A 234 -15.29 6.48 -2.21
C GLN A 234 -14.54 7.81 -2.29
N ALA A 235 -14.04 8.16 -3.47
CA ALA A 235 -13.24 9.35 -3.68
C ALA A 235 -13.53 10.01 -5.03
N GLY A 236 -13.20 11.29 -5.13
CA GLY A 236 -13.25 12.03 -6.38
C GLY A 236 -12.29 13.20 -6.46
N TYR A 237 -12.20 13.79 -7.64
CA TYR A 237 -11.34 14.93 -7.92
C TYR A 237 -12.04 15.97 -8.79
N ASN A 238 -12.16 17.19 -8.27
CA ASN A 238 -12.64 18.35 -9.01
C ASN A 238 -11.43 19.15 -9.50
N TYR A 239 -11.20 19.18 -10.80
CA TYR A 239 -10.14 20.00 -11.39
C TYR A 239 -10.68 21.39 -11.71
N THR A 240 -10.01 22.44 -11.21
CA THR A 240 -10.42 23.85 -11.38
C THR A 240 -9.27 24.72 -11.91
N GLY A 241 -8.39 24.15 -12.74
CA GLY A 241 -7.35 24.92 -13.40
C GLY A 241 -7.89 25.80 -14.53
N THR A 242 -7.01 26.32 -15.38
CA THR A 242 -7.39 27.16 -16.54
C THR A 242 -6.86 26.65 -17.88
N ASP A 243 -5.88 25.75 -17.84
CA ASP A 243 -5.14 25.27 -19.01
C ASP A 243 -5.63 23.87 -19.42
N ASN A 244 -5.49 23.55 -20.71
CA ASN A 244 -5.81 22.21 -21.23
C ASN A 244 -4.98 21.16 -20.50
N SER A 245 -5.64 20.18 -19.86
CA SER A 245 -5.01 19.24 -18.94
C SER A 245 -5.47 17.80 -19.13
N VAL A 246 -4.57 16.85 -18.89
CA VAL A 246 -4.91 15.42 -18.76
C VAL A 246 -4.91 15.06 -17.28
N ILE A 247 -6.05 14.58 -16.78
CA ILE A 247 -6.30 14.21 -15.39
C ILE A 247 -6.52 12.71 -15.37
N SER A 248 -5.54 11.95 -14.89
CA SER A 248 -5.59 10.48 -14.87
C SER A 248 -5.75 9.95 -13.45
N ALA A 249 -6.83 9.23 -13.20
CA ALA A 249 -7.03 8.48 -11.96
C ALA A 249 -6.09 7.27 -11.91
N LEU A 250 -5.32 7.16 -10.83
CA LEU A 250 -4.40 6.03 -10.60
C LEU A 250 -5.06 4.85 -9.89
N VAL A 251 -6.37 4.95 -9.67
CA VAL A 251 -7.23 4.02 -8.91
C VAL A 251 -8.59 3.98 -9.58
N GLY A 252 -9.29 2.85 -9.48
CA GLY A 252 -10.61 2.69 -10.08
C GLY A 252 -11.75 3.13 -9.17
N SER A 253 -12.93 3.26 -9.78
CA SER A 253 -14.19 3.65 -9.14
C SER A 253 -14.13 5.03 -8.47
N VAL A 254 -13.81 6.05 -9.28
CA VAL A 254 -13.71 7.46 -8.86
C VAL A 254 -14.75 8.36 -9.51
N PHE A 255 -15.04 9.49 -8.84
CA PHE A 255 -15.67 10.64 -9.48
C PHE A 255 -14.60 11.59 -10.04
N MET A 256 -14.73 12.04 -11.28
CA MET A 256 -13.95 13.14 -11.85
C MET A 256 -14.87 14.19 -12.46
N HIS A 257 -14.44 15.44 -12.36
CA HIS A 257 -15.12 16.59 -12.96
C HIS A 257 -14.10 17.71 -13.21
N ALA A 258 -13.88 18.08 -14.47
CA ALA A 258 -12.95 19.14 -14.84
C ALA A 258 -13.67 20.46 -15.18
N ASP A 259 -14.19 21.15 -14.16
CA ASP A 259 -14.76 22.50 -14.28
C ASP A 259 -13.67 23.55 -14.50
N SER A 260 -13.12 23.57 -15.72
CA SER A 260 -12.13 24.52 -16.18
C SER A 260 -12.57 25.19 -17.49
N SER A 261 -11.95 26.34 -17.80
CA SER A 261 -12.04 26.96 -19.12
C SER A 261 -11.19 26.30 -20.20
N GLY A 262 -10.30 25.37 -19.81
CA GLY A 262 -9.44 24.62 -20.71
C GLY A 262 -10.15 23.36 -21.22
N GLU A 263 -9.72 22.82 -22.35
CA GLU A 263 -10.20 21.54 -22.86
C GLU A 263 -9.45 20.41 -22.15
N ASN A 264 -10.16 19.56 -21.40
CA ASN A 264 -9.55 18.56 -20.52
C ASN A 264 -9.74 17.14 -21.03
N ALA A 265 -8.86 16.24 -20.60
CA ALA A 265 -9.06 14.79 -20.69
C ALA A 265 -9.14 14.20 -19.28
N GLU A 266 -10.29 13.64 -18.92
CA GLU A 266 -10.51 12.87 -17.70
C GLU A 266 -10.35 11.38 -18.02
N VAL A 267 -9.41 10.72 -17.35
CA VAL A 267 -9.00 9.35 -17.70
C VAL A 267 -9.09 8.45 -16.49
N ALA A 268 -10.08 7.56 -16.47
CA ALA A 268 -10.14 6.45 -15.53
C ALA A 268 -9.63 5.18 -16.21
N LEU A 269 -8.82 4.38 -15.51
CA LEU A 269 -8.18 3.19 -16.07
C LEU A 269 -8.76 1.86 -15.56
N SER A 270 -9.66 1.90 -14.56
CA SER A 270 -10.30 0.70 -13.98
C SER A 270 -11.56 1.05 -13.19
N GLY A 271 -12.38 0.05 -12.84
CA GLY A 271 -13.53 0.22 -11.94
C GLY A 271 -14.73 0.93 -12.58
N ASN A 272 -15.77 1.19 -11.79
CA ASN A 272 -17.00 1.85 -12.25
C ASN A 272 -16.89 3.35 -11.92
N ASN A 273 -16.67 4.20 -12.91
CA ASN A 273 -16.33 5.60 -12.69
C ASN A 273 -17.50 6.52 -13.03
N VAL A 274 -17.43 7.74 -12.51
CA VAL A 274 -18.33 8.83 -12.90
C VAL A 274 -17.46 9.98 -13.39
N LEU A 275 -17.53 10.26 -14.69
CA LEU A 275 -16.75 11.29 -15.37
C LEU A 275 -17.69 12.41 -15.81
N ALA A 276 -17.41 13.66 -15.49
CA ALA A 276 -18.32 14.78 -15.73
C ALA A 276 -17.63 15.89 -16.52
N SER A 277 -18.15 16.22 -17.70
CA SER A 277 -17.62 17.34 -18.50
C SER A 277 -17.79 18.66 -17.76
N GLY A 278 -16.77 19.51 -17.78
CA GLY A 278 -16.87 20.90 -17.32
C GLY A 278 -17.56 21.82 -18.33
N SER A 279 -17.29 23.12 -18.22
CA SER A 279 -17.86 24.16 -19.09
C SER A 279 -17.23 24.26 -20.50
N SER A 280 -16.40 23.29 -20.88
CA SER A 280 -15.62 23.22 -22.12
C SER A 280 -15.72 21.83 -22.77
N SER A 281 -15.25 21.74 -24.03
CA SER A 281 -15.09 20.45 -24.73
C SER A 281 -14.20 19.49 -23.94
N SER A 282 -14.72 18.32 -23.59
CA SER A 282 -14.04 17.35 -22.73
C SER A 282 -13.79 16.01 -23.43
N TRP A 283 -12.65 15.38 -23.16
CA TRP A 283 -12.41 13.98 -23.45
C TRP A 283 -12.66 13.18 -22.18
N LEU A 284 -13.68 12.32 -22.18
CA LEU A 284 -14.00 11.48 -21.04
C LEU A 284 -13.63 10.05 -21.41
N VAL A 285 -12.61 9.50 -20.77
CA VAL A 285 -12.05 8.18 -21.08
C VAL A 285 -12.42 7.21 -19.97
N GLY A 286 -13.39 6.34 -20.27
CA GLY A 286 -13.76 5.22 -19.42
C GLY A 286 -12.66 4.18 -19.28
N ALA A 287 -12.81 3.30 -18.30
CA ALA A 287 -11.89 2.25 -17.98
C ALA A 287 -11.76 1.20 -19.11
N SER A 288 -10.54 0.71 -19.33
CA SER A 288 -10.24 -0.23 -20.40
C SER A 288 -10.24 -1.68 -19.92
N GLY A 289 -10.94 -2.56 -20.64
CA GLY A 289 -11.01 -3.99 -20.32
C GLY A 289 -12.20 -4.69 -20.97
N ALA A 290 -12.30 -6.01 -20.79
CA ALA A 290 -13.37 -6.81 -21.40
C ALA A 290 -14.78 -6.43 -20.89
N ASP A 291 -14.88 -6.02 -19.63
CA ASP A 291 -16.11 -5.48 -19.03
C ASP A 291 -16.03 -3.97 -18.75
N GLY A 292 -14.86 -3.34 -18.88
CA GLY A 292 -14.55 -1.94 -18.50
C GLY A 292 -14.63 -1.64 -17.00
N GLY A 293 -15.72 -2.06 -16.37
CA GLY A 293 -16.43 -1.29 -15.37
C GLY A 293 -17.61 -0.58 -16.04
N ASN A 294 -18.73 -0.44 -15.33
CA ASN A 294 -19.87 0.34 -15.83
C ASN A 294 -19.62 1.82 -15.53
N ASP A 295 -19.16 2.56 -16.54
CA ASP A 295 -18.86 3.98 -16.41
C ASP A 295 -20.09 4.86 -16.70
N THR A 296 -20.22 5.96 -15.96
CA THR A 296 -21.26 6.98 -16.20
C THR A 296 -20.62 8.32 -16.56
N PHE A 297 -21.02 8.84 -17.70
CA PHE A 297 -20.54 10.08 -18.29
C PHE A 297 -21.62 11.15 -18.11
N PHE A 298 -21.33 12.24 -17.40
CA PHE A 298 -22.26 13.35 -17.17
C PHE A 298 -21.91 14.55 -18.03
N LEU A 299 -22.86 14.96 -18.86
CA LEU A 299 -22.79 16.15 -19.70
C LEU A 299 -23.99 17.06 -19.40
N SER A 300 -23.82 18.37 -19.49
CA SER A 300 -24.88 19.38 -19.27
C SER A 300 -24.84 20.47 -20.36
N ASP A 301 -25.90 21.27 -20.48
CA ASP A 301 -25.87 22.44 -21.38
C ASP A 301 -24.93 23.52 -20.83
N GLN A 302 -23.88 23.83 -21.59
CA GLN A 302 -22.91 24.89 -21.27
C GLN A 302 -23.34 26.29 -21.75
N GLY A 303 -24.62 26.48 -22.05
CA GLY A 303 -25.30 27.78 -22.03
C GLY A 303 -25.27 28.51 -23.36
N ASN A 304 -24.14 29.11 -23.77
CA ASN A 304 -24.06 29.92 -25.01
C ASN A 304 -22.93 29.51 -25.97
N GLN A 305 -22.26 28.38 -25.73
CA GLN A 305 -21.21 27.85 -26.58
C GLN A 305 -21.54 26.41 -27.00
N GLN A 306 -21.16 26.07 -28.23
CA GLN A 306 -21.20 24.70 -28.72
C GLN A 306 -19.97 23.95 -28.15
N THR A 307 -20.18 22.92 -27.32
CA THR A 307 -19.11 22.01 -26.87
C THR A 307 -18.98 20.79 -27.76
N TRP A 308 -17.82 20.13 -27.72
CA TRP A 308 -17.63 18.83 -28.33
C TRP A 308 -17.00 17.87 -27.32
N ASP A 309 -17.79 16.91 -26.87
CA ASP A 309 -17.43 15.95 -25.86
C ASP A 309 -17.17 14.59 -26.49
N THR A 310 -16.03 13.97 -26.18
CA THR A 310 -15.58 12.70 -26.77
C THR A 310 -15.51 11.64 -25.69
N LEU A 311 -16.43 10.67 -25.76
CA LEU A 311 -16.46 9.52 -24.85
C LEU A 311 -15.63 8.40 -25.47
N VAL A 312 -14.56 8.02 -24.79
CA VAL A 312 -13.68 6.92 -25.16
C VAL A 312 -13.95 5.74 -24.23
N ASN A 313 -13.85 4.51 -24.75
CA ASN A 313 -14.13 3.28 -24.02
C ASN A 313 -15.60 3.15 -23.54
N PHE A 314 -16.58 3.63 -24.32
CA PHE A 314 -18.00 3.51 -23.97
C PHE A 314 -18.53 2.08 -24.22
N HIS A 315 -18.41 1.21 -23.22
CA HIS A 315 -18.74 -0.22 -23.24
C HIS A 315 -20.23 -0.52 -23.08
N VAL A 316 -20.64 -1.78 -23.31
CA VAL A 316 -22.03 -2.21 -23.05
C VAL A 316 -22.26 -2.23 -21.55
N GLY A 317 -23.28 -1.49 -21.08
CA GLY A 317 -23.49 -1.22 -19.66
C GLY A 317 -23.19 0.22 -19.26
N ASP A 318 -22.39 0.95 -20.04
CA ASP A 318 -22.05 2.34 -19.78
C ASP A 318 -23.21 3.28 -20.09
N MET A 319 -23.16 4.46 -19.44
CA MET A 319 -24.27 5.38 -19.32
C MET A 319 -23.85 6.80 -19.64
N LEU A 320 -24.48 7.44 -20.62
CA LEU A 320 -24.41 8.88 -20.83
C LEU A 320 -25.62 9.53 -20.15
N THR A 321 -25.39 10.43 -19.20
CA THR A 321 -26.41 11.26 -18.58
C THR A 321 -26.31 12.69 -19.08
N LEU A 322 -27.36 13.14 -19.77
CA LEU A 322 -27.56 14.51 -20.21
C LEU A 322 -28.39 15.25 -19.15
N TRP A 323 -27.70 16.00 -18.29
CA TRP A 323 -28.29 16.75 -17.19
C TRP A 323 -28.94 18.05 -17.68
N ASP A 324 -30.04 18.45 -17.03
CA ASP A 324 -30.92 19.55 -17.46
C ASP A 324 -31.54 19.39 -18.86
N PHE A 325 -31.54 18.16 -19.40
CA PHE A 325 -32.24 17.84 -20.64
C PHE A 325 -33.75 17.89 -20.44
N ASN A 326 -34.44 18.76 -21.18
CA ASN A 326 -35.89 18.87 -21.10
C ASN A 326 -36.58 17.73 -21.88
N PRO A 327 -37.27 16.78 -21.22
CA PRO A 327 -37.83 15.58 -21.87
C PRO A 327 -38.99 15.88 -22.84
N THR A 328 -39.51 17.12 -22.85
CA THR A 328 -40.63 17.52 -23.72
C THR A 328 -40.21 18.41 -24.90
N LYS A 329 -38.97 18.89 -24.92
CA LYS A 329 -38.47 19.89 -25.89
C LYS A 329 -37.10 19.54 -26.47
N GLY A 330 -36.24 18.91 -25.67
CA GLY A 330 -34.90 18.53 -26.10
C GLY A 330 -34.95 17.44 -27.17
N SER A 331 -33.86 17.33 -27.94
CA SER A 331 -33.72 16.33 -28.99
C SER A 331 -32.27 15.91 -29.19
N THR A 332 -32.08 14.71 -29.71
CA THR A 332 -30.78 14.16 -30.12
C THR A 332 -30.80 13.86 -31.61
N THR A 333 -29.87 14.42 -32.38
CA THR A 333 -29.76 14.21 -33.83
C THR A 333 -28.46 13.51 -34.18
N SER A 334 -28.52 12.31 -34.78
CA SER A 334 -27.30 11.63 -35.27
C SER A 334 -26.70 12.38 -36.46
N LEU A 335 -25.38 12.53 -36.43
CA LEU A 335 -24.54 13.14 -37.46
C LEU A 335 -23.71 12.08 -38.22
N GLY A 336 -23.93 10.80 -37.94
CA GLY A 336 -23.10 9.70 -38.41
C GLY A 336 -21.71 9.70 -37.76
N LEU A 337 -20.72 9.14 -38.46
CA LEU A 337 -19.35 9.10 -37.98
C LEU A 337 -18.71 10.50 -38.06
N GLN A 338 -18.40 11.09 -36.90
CA GLN A 338 -17.58 12.30 -36.77
C GLN A 338 -16.51 12.06 -35.69
N GLY A 339 -15.81 13.13 -35.26
CA GLY A 339 -14.77 13.07 -34.22
C GLY A 339 -13.37 13.37 -34.75
N ALA A 340 -12.43 13.54 -33.83
CA ALA A 340 -11.02 13.78 -34.15
C ALA A 340 -10.36 12.56 -34.80
N ASP A 341 -9.23 12.77 -35.47
CA ASP A 341 -8.42 11.65 -36.01
C ASP A 341 -8.11 10.63 -34.90
N LYS A 342 -8.20 9.34 -35.24
CA LYS A 342 -8.13 8.18 -34.33
C LYS A 342 -9.19 8.06 -33.23
N ALA A 343 -10.09 9.04 -33.08
CA ALA A 343 -11.20 9.02 -32.11
C ALA A 343 -12.57 9.18 -32.79
N GLN A 344 -12.67 8.79 -34.06
CA GLN A 344 -13.93 8.82 -34.79
C GLN A 344 -14.93 7.78 -34.26
N GLY A 345 -16.20 8.10 -34.28
CA GLY A 345 -17.29 7.21 -33.85
C GLY A 345 -18.65 7.81 -34.15
N ASP A 346 -19.73 7.13 -33.77
CA ASP A 346 -21.08 7.68 -33.89
C ASP A 346 -21.19 8.96 -33.07
N THR A 347 -21.75 10.00 -33.69
CA THR A 347 -21.83 11.34 -33.10
C THR A 347 -23.27 11.82 -33.11
N ILE A 348 -23.72 12.35 -31.98
CA ILE A 348 -25.01 13.04 -31.84
C ILE A 348 -24.81 14.53 -31.54
N ALA A 349 -25.69 15.37 -32.07
CA ALA A 349 -25.91 16.71 -31.55
C ALA A 349 -27.07 16.68 -30.55
N VAL A 350 -26.88 17.28 -29.38
CA VAL A 350 -27.88 17.41 -28.32
C VAL A 350 -28.39 18.85 -28.26
N ASP A 351 -29.69 19.03 -28.41
CA ASP A 351 -30.44 20.22 -28.01
C ASP A 351 -31.14 19.89 -26.69
N PHE A 352 -30.84 20.63 -25.61
CA PHE A 352 -31.42 20.39 -24.29
C PHE A 352 -32.85 20.92 -24.15
N GLY A 353 -33.37 21.68 -25.13
CA GLY A 353 -34.75 22.16 -25.17
C GLY A 353 -35.08 23.26 -24.15
N ASN A 354 -34.07 23.86 -23.52
CA ASN A 354 -34.20 24.94 -22.54
C ASN A 354 -34.29 26.34 -23.21
N GLY A 355 -34.05 26.44 -24.52
CA GLY A 355 -34.07 27.68 -25.30
C GLY A 355 -32.70 28.37 -25.44
N SER A 356 -31.61 27.69 -25.10
CA SER A 356 -30.26 28.10 -25.47
C SER A 356 -30.04 28.00 -26.99
N ASN A 357 -28.99 28.66 -27.49
CA ASN A 357 -28.50 28.47 -28.86
C ASN A 357 -27.34 27.46 -28.91
N SER A 358 -27.13 26.71 -27.82
CA SER A 358 -26.00 25.79 -27.69
C SER A 358 -26.38 24.42 -28.18
N SER A 359 -25.39 23.70 -28.67
CA SER A 359 -25.51 22.28 -28.96
C SER A 359 -24.28 21.61 -28.41
N THR A 360 -24.47 20.63 -27.54
CA THR A 360 -23.40 19.74 -27.13
C THR A 360 -23.30 18.64 -28.19
N LEU A 361 -22.14 18.50 -28.81
CA LEU A 361 -21.87 17.37 -29.69
C LEU A 361 -21.19 16.29 -28.87
N VAL A 362 -21.67 15.06 -29.02
CA VAL A 362 -21.19 13.91 -28.26
C VAL A 362 -20.74 12.85 -29.24
N THR A 363 -19.46 12.48 -29.20
CA THR A 363 -18.89 11.42 -30.03
C THR A 363 -18.55 10.21 -29.17
N PHE A 364 -19.11 9.05 -29.51
CA PHE A 364 -18.77 7.79 -28.88
C PHE A 364 -17.63 7.13 -29.66
N ALA A 365 -16.39 7.48 -29.31
CA ALA A 365 -15.19 7.11 -30.06
C ALA A 365 -15.07 5.59 -30.25
N GLY A 366 -14.80 5.17 -31.48
CA GLY A 366 -14.71 3.76 -31.87
C GLY A 366 -16.05 3.04 -32.08
N LEU A 367 -17.19 3.63 -31.68
CA LEU A 367 -18.50 3.00 -31.90
C LEU A 367 -19.01 3.23 -33.33
N PRO A 368 -19.58 2.21 -33.99
CA PRO A 368 -20.25 2.39 -35.27
C PRO A 368 -21.64 3.02 -35.07
N THR A 369 -22.20 3.62 -36.13
CA THR A 369 -23.57 4.16 -36.17
C THR A 369 -24.69 3.10 -36.03
N SER A 370 -24.31 1.83 -35.84
CA SER A 370 -25.20 0.71 -35.53
C SER A 370 -25.17 0.29 -34.06
N ALA A 371 -24.40 0.97 -33.21
CA ALA A 371 -24.39 0.76 -31.76
C ALA A 371 -25.80 1.00 -31.19
N GLN A 372 -26.18 0.23 -30.17
CA GLN A 372 -27.53 0.26 -29.61
C GLN A 372 -27.52 0.92 -28.24
N PHE A 373 -28.49 1.80 -28.03
CA PHE A 373 -28.69 2.53 -26.78
C PHE A 373 -30.15 2.41 -26.36
N SER A 374 -30.39 2.18 -25.07
CA SER A 374 -31.71 2.39 -24.46
C SER A 374 -31.75 3.78 -23.83
N THR A 375 -32.79 4.56 -24.15
CA THR A 375 -32.99 5.89 -23.58
C THR A 375 -34.10 5.90 -22.53
N THR A 376 -33.84 6.58 -21.41
CA THR A 376 -34.82 6.89 -20.37
C THR A 376 -34.70 8.36 -19.97
N THR A 377 -35.74 8.90 -19.36
CA THR A 377 -35.75 10.27 -18.83
C THR A 377 -36.27 10.25 -17.40
N GLY A 378 -35.75 11.13 -16.55
CA GLY A 378 -36.18 11.26 -15.16
C GLY A 378 -35.96 12.66 -14.63
N SER A 379 -36.26 12.84 -13.34
CA SER A 379 -36.07 14.10 -12.63
C SER A 379 -35.53 13.84 -11.22
N THR A 380 -34.60 14.66 -10.75
CA THR A 380 -34.11 14.62 -9.36
C THR A 380 -33.59 16.00 -8.94
N GLY A 381 -33.73 16.37 -7.66
CA GLY A 381 -33.28 17.67 -7.15
C GLY A 381 -33.95 18.92 -7.76
N GLY A 382 -34.97 18.75 -8.61
CA GLY A 382 -35.56 19.84 -9.41
C GLY A 382 -35.01 19.97 -10.83
N HIS A 383 -34.05 19.12 -11.20
CA HIS A 383 -33.46 19.01 -12.54
C HIS A 383 -34.07 17.82 -13.28
N ASP A 384 -34.31 17.97 -14.58
CA ASP A 384 -34.66 16.87 -15.49
C ASP A 384 -33.38 16.30 -16.13
N TYR A 385 -33.41 15.05 -16.57
CA TYR A 385 -32.30 14.44 -17.31
C TYR A 385 -32.77 13.43 -18.36
N MET A 386 -31.95 13.23 -19.38
CA MET A 386 -31.99 12.06 -20.26
C MET A 386 -30.79 11.16 -19.95
N MET A 387 -31.00 9.86 -20.01
CA MET A 387 -30.00 8.83 -19.75
C MET A 387 -29.98 7.87 -20.95
N MET A 388 -28.81 7.67 -21.54
CA MET A 388 -28.58 6.75 -22.67
C MET A 388 -27.64 5.64 -22.20
N THR A 389 -28.13 4.41 -22.07
CA THR A 389 -27.30 3.25 -21.69
C THR A 389 -26.96 2.43 -22.94
N ARG A 390 -25.69 2.08 -23.15
CA ARG A 390 -25.30 1.20 -24.26
C ARG A 390 -25.78 -0.23 -24.00
N THR A 391 -26.45 -0.82 -24.97
CA THR A 391 -27.04 -2.17 -24.89
C THR A 391 -26.44 -3.17 -25.87
N ALA A 392 -25.80 -2.73 -26.96
CA ALA A 392 -24.98 -3.54 -27.87
C ALA A 392 -23.93 -2.67 -28.60
#